data_AF-A0A8T5T1W7-F1
#
_entry.id   AF-A0A8T5T1W7-F1
#
_cell.length_a   1.000
_cell.length_b   1.000
_cell.length_c   1.000
_cell.angle_alpha   90.00
_cell.angle_beta   90.00
_cell.angle_gamma   90.00
#
_symmetry.space_group_name_H-M   'P 1'
#
loop_
_entity.id
_entity.type
_entity.pdbx_description
1 polymer ?
#
loop_
_entity_poly.entity_id
_entity_poly.type
_entity_poly.pdbx_seq_one_letter_code
_entity_poly.pdbx_strand_id
1 'polypeptide(L)'
;MPYLFTYNIFPPDQAENISKAYLKVVKEERAEWRPLAKEVISNAVKGTLDGMSVISVYDVKEGKLDEMMAIQQKHLLVYHDIPGYRYRMEVRFKVTEAVEMLGMKFPE
;
A
#
# COMPACT_ATOMS: atom_id res chain seq x y z
N MET A 1 -11.59 9.86 -6.49
CA MET A 1 -10.25 9.54 -5.98
C MET A 1 -10.32 8.23 -5.20
N PRO A 2 -9.73 7.13 -5.71
CA PRO A 2 -9.76 5.84 -5.05
C PRO A 2 -8.78 5.78 -3.87
N TYR A 3 -8.99 4.79 -3.02
CA TYR A 3 -8.03 4.40 -2.00
C TYR A 3 -7.12 3.29 -2.53
N LEU A 4 -5.83 3.37 -2.22
CA LEU A 4 -4.89 2.29 -2.44
C LEU A 4 -4.55 1.64 -1.10
N PHE A 5 -4.79 0.34 -1.01
CA PHE A 5 -4.47 -0.49 0.14
C PHE A 5 -3.24 -1.33 -0.19
N THR A 6 -2.32 -1.42 0.76
CA THR A 6 -1.22 -2.39 0.73
C THR A 6 -1.30 -3.28 1.95
N TYR A 7 -1.35 -4.58 1.71
CA TYR A 7 -1.31 -5.61 2.74
C TYR A 7 0.03 -6.31 2.65
N ASN A 8 0.71 -6.46 3.79
CA ASN A 8 2.01 -7.10 3.88
C ASN A 8 1.98 -8.16 4.96
N ILE A 9 2.53 -9.33 4.67
CA ILE A 9 2.78 -10.41 5.63
C ILE A 9 4.29 -10.63 5.68
N PHE A 10 4.85 -10.40 6.86
CA PHE A 10 6.27 -10.47 7.15
C PHE A 10 6.55 -11.69 8.03
N PRO A 11 7.37 -12.65 7.58
CA PRO A 11 7.65 -13.86 8.34
C PRO A 11 8.57 -13.56 9.54
N PRO A 12 8.40 -14.28 10.67
CA PRO A 12 9.05 -13.93 11.93
C PRO A 12 10.56 -14.20 11.92
N ASP A 13 11.02 -15.19 11.16
CA ASP A 13 12.42 -15.58 11.02
C ASP A 13 13.26 -14.59 10.18
N GLN A 14 12.61 -13.63 9.53
CA GLN A 14 13.25 -12.63 8.67
C GLN A 14 13.23 -11.21 9.27
N ALA A 15 12.85 -11.06 10.53
CA ALA A 15 12.63 -9.74 11.16
C ALA A 15 13.80 -8.76 10.99
N GLU A 16 15.05 -9.26 11.07
CA GLU A 16 16.25 -8.45 10.89
C GLU A 16 16.40 -7.98 9.43
N ASN A 17 16.22 -8.88 8.46
CA ASN A 17 16.31 -8.56 7.03
C ASN A 17 15.23 -7.55 6.61
N ILE A 18 14.01 -7.72 7.11
CA ILE A 18 12.88 -6.80 6.88
C ILE A 18 13.19 -5.42 7.45
N SER A 19 13.70 -5.36 8.69
CA SER A 19 14.03 -4.09 9.34
C SER A 19 15.13 -3.33 8.60
N LYS A 20 16.17 -4.03 8.14
CA LYS A 20 17.25 -3.46 7.31
C LYS A 20 16.72 -2.93 5.98
N ALA A 21 15.89 -3.71 5.29
CA ALA A 21 15.27 -3.30 4.04
C ALA A 21 14.42 -2.04 4.23
N TYR A 22 13.53 -2.02 5.23
CA TYR A 22 12.66 -0.88 5.53
C TYR A 22 13.45 0.40 5.84
N LEU A 23 14.45 0.33 6.71
CA LEU A 23 15.25 1.50 7.09
C LEU A 23 16.05 2.08 5.92
N LYS A 24 16.40 1.27 4.93
CA LYS A 24 17.13 1.71 3.74
C LYS A 24 16.29 2.62 2.84
N VAL A 25 14.99 2.34 2.73
CA VAL A 25 14.14 2.96 1.70
C VAL A 25 13.10 3.94 2.27
N VAL A 26 12.65 3.77 3.52
CA VAL A 26 11.50 4.48 4.10
C VAL A 26 11.51 6.01 3.91
N LYS A 27 12.68 6.66 3.97
CA LYS A 27 12.79 8.12 3.79
C LYS A 27 12.51 8.53 2.34
N GLU A 28 13.09 7.81 1.39
CA GLU A 28 12.92 8.04 -0.04
C GLU A 28 11.50 7.70 -0.45
N GLU A 29 10.98 6.56 0.02
CA GLU A 29 9.60 6.13 -0.26
C GLU A 29 8.59 7.21 0.13
N ARG A 30 8.70 7.72 1.37
CA ARG A 30 7.85 8.79 1.89
C ARG A 30 7.98 10.10 1.12
N ALA A 31 9.12 10.38 0.51
CA ALA A 31 9.26 11.57 -0.34
C ALA A 31 8.54 11.37 -1.70
N GLU A 32 8.62 10.17 -2.27
CA GLU A 32 8.05 9.84 -3.58
C GLU A 32 6.51 9.83 -3.58
N TRP A 33 5.85 9.26 -2.56
CA TRP A 33 4.38 9.12 -2.59
C TRP A 33 3.60 10.33 -2.04
N ARG A 34 4.19 11.17 -1.19
CA ARG A 34 3.50 12.34 -0.57
C ARG A 34 2.87 13.31 -1.58
N PRO A 35 3.50 13.60 -2.73
CA PRO A 35 2.87 14.42 -3.76
C PRO A 35 1.64 13.76 -4.39
N LEU A 36 1.52 12.43 -4.32
CA LEU A 36 0.54 11.64 -5.06
C LEU A 36 -0.67 11.21 -4.23
N ALA A 37 -0.49 11.06 -2.93
CA ALA A 37 -1.54 10.57 -2.05
C ALA A 37 -1.40 11.11 -0.63
N LYS A 38 -2.52 11.14 0.09
CA LYS A 38 -2.55 11.34 1.54
C LYS A 38 -2.57 9.99 2.23
N GLU A 39 -1.64 9.74 3.13
CA GLU A 39 -1.67 8.55 3.97
C GLU A 39 -2.80 8.66 5.00
N VAL A 40 -3.73 7.71 4.96
CA VAL A 40 -4.88 7.60 5.87
C VAL A 40 -4.52 6.69 7.04
N ILE A 41 -3.87 5.57 6.74
CA ILE A 41 -3.35 4.61 7.72
C ILE A 41 -1.88 4.39 7.42
N SER A 42 -1.02 4.88 8.30
CA SER A 42 0.43 4.71 8.21
C SER A 42 0.83 3.40 8.87
N ASN A 43 1.09 2.36 8.07
CA ASN A 43 1.69 1.08 8.51
C ASN A 43 1.06 0.54 9.81
N ALA A 44 -0.25 0.27 9.82
CA ALA A 44 -0.90 -0.37 10.96
C ALA A 44 -0.38 -1.81 11.10
N VAL A 45 0.38 -2.07 12.17
CA VAL A 45 1.05 -3.35 12.42
C VAL A 45 0.29 -4.18 13.45
N LYS A 46 0.18 -5.48 13.19
CA LYS A 46 -0.31 -6.47 14.15
C LYS A 46 0.61 -7.70 14.13
N GLY A 47 0.95 -8.20 15.31
CA GLY A 47 1.57 -9.51 15.48
C GLY A 47 0.59 -10.65 15.22
N THR A 48 1.08 -11.73 14.64
CA THR A 48 0.33 -12.95 14.31
C THR A 48 1.16 -14.17 14.69
N LEU A 49 0.55 -15.37 14.67
CA LEU A 49 1.31 -16.61 14.87
C LEU A 49 2.33 -16.85 13.74
N ASP A 50 2.12 -16.25 12.57
CA ASP A 50 2.94 -16.41 11.37
C ASP A 50 3.86 -15.20 11.12
N GLY A 51 4.12 -14.37 12.15
CA GLY A 51 4.96 -13.16 12.06
C GLY A 51 4.15 -11.88 12.19
N MET A 52 4.30 -10.93 11.27
CA MET A 52 3.63 -9.62 11.33
C MET A 52 2.76 -9.36 10.11
N SER A 53 1.59 -8.78 10.33
CA SER A 53 0.72 -8.23 9.29
C SER A 53 0.78 -6.71 9.33
N VAL A 54 0.93 -6.07 8.18
CA VAL A 54 0.94 -4.61 8.05
C VAL A 54 -0.05 -4.16 6.98
N ILE A 55 -0.86 -3.16 7.32
CA ILE A 55 -1.78 -2.51 6.38
C ILE A 55 -1.43 -1.03 6.27
N SER A 56 -1.36 -0.54 5.04
CA SER A 56 -1.26 0.90 4.75
C SER A 56 -2.36 1.30 3.78
N VAL A 57 -2.91 2.50 3.99
CA VAL A 57 -4.02 3.02 3.20
C VAL A 57 -3.71 4.45 2.77
N TYR A 58 -3.87 4.70 1.48
CA TYR A 58 -3.60 5.97 0.84
C TYR A 58 -4.86 6.48 0.13
N ASP A 59 -5.26 7.73 0.40
CA ASP A 59 -6.25 8.47 -0.38
C ASP A 59 -5.51 9.10 -1.58
N VAL A 60 -5.68 8.50 -2.76
CA VAL A 60 -4.87 8.84 -3.93
C VAL A 60 -5.45 10.05 -4.64
N LYS A 61 -4.60 11.03 -4.97
CA LYS A 61 -5.03 12.23 -5.66
C LYS A 61 -5.55 11.91 -7.07
N GLU A 62 -6.40 12.79 -7.57
CA GLU A 62 -7.01 12.67 -8.89
C GLU A 62 -5.93 12.56 -9.99
N GLY A 63 -6.11 11.60 -10.90
CA GLY A 63 -5.15 11.33 -11.98
C GLY A 63 -3.81 10.74 -11.53
N LYS A 64 -3.61 10.42 -10.24
CA LYS A 64 -2.34 9.92 -9.70
C LYS A 64 -2.31 8.42 -9.37
N LEU A 65 -3.36 7.68 -9.73
CA LEU A 65 -3.46 6.25 -9.41
C LEU A 65 -2.31 5.43 -10.00
N ASP A 66 -2.04 5.56 -11.29
CA ASP A 66 -1.02 4.75 -11.97
C ASP A 66 0.38 5.03 -11.42
N GLU A 67 0.69 6.31 -11.21
CA GLU A 67 1.97 6.75 -10.64
C GLU A 67 2.14 6.23 -9.21
N MET A 68 1.09 6.31 -8.40
CA MET A 68 1.09 5.81 -7.02
C MET A 68 1.24 4.28 -6.98
N MET A 69 0.57 3.55 -7.87
CA MET A 69 0.70 2.10 -7.97
C MET A 69 2.12 1.69 -8.37
N ALA A 70 2.72 2.36 -9.36
CA ALA A 70 4.08 2.07 -9.78
C ALA A 70 5.11 2.26 -8.66
N ILE A 71 4.97 3.35 -7.90
CA ILE A 71 5.83 3.63 -6.74
C ILE A 71 5.65 2.59 -5.64
N GLN A 72 4.40 2.26 -5.27
CA GLN A 72 4.13 1.23 -4.27
C GLN A 72 4.65 -0.15 -4.70
N GLN A 73 4.47 -0.52 -5.97
CA GLN A 73 5.01 -1.76 -6.51
C GLN A 73 6.54 -1.82 -6.38
N LYS A 74 7.24 -0.74 -6.78
CA LYS A 74 8.69 -0.61 -6.64
C LYS A 74 9.15 -0.78 -5.18
N HIS A 75 8.43 -0.18 -4.24
CA HIS A 75 8.73 -0.26 -2.80
C HIS A 75 8.51 -1.66 -2.23
N LEU A 76 7.38 -2.30 -2.57
CA LEU A 76 7.07 -3.66 -2.11
C LEU A 76 8.04 -4.70 -2.68
N LEU A 77 8.59 -4.46 -3.88
CA LEU A 77 9.62 -5.33 -4.48
C LEU A 77 10.95 -5.33 -3.71
N VAL A 78 11.22 -4.34 -2.85
CA VAL A 78 12.43 -4.33 -1.99
C VAL A 78 12.47 -5.53 -1.04
N TYR A 79 11.30 -6.08 -0.69
CA TYR A 79 11.17 -7.25 0.17
C TYR A 79 10.98 -8.56 -0.62
N HIS A 80 10.97 -8.51 -1.95
CA HIS A 80 10.63 -9.67 -2.80
C HIS A 80 11.54 -10.88 -2.56
N ASP A 81 12.83 -10.62 -2.34
CA ASP A 81 13.83 -11.67 -2.13
C ASP A 81 13.83 -12.24 -0.71
N ILE A 82 13.00 -11.69 0.19
CA ILE A 82 12.89 -12.18 1.56
C ILE A 82 12.00 -13.42 1.59
N PRO A 83 12.54 -14.61 1.94
CA PRO A 83 11.76 -15.84 1.95
C PRO A 83 10.53 -15.72 2.86
N GLY A 84 9.35 -16.06 2.34
CA GLY A 84 8.10 -16.03 3.09
C GLY A 84 7.39 -14.67 3.14
N TYR A 85 7.99 -13.59 2.64
CA TYR A 85 7.30 -12.32 2.48
C TYR A 85 6.19 -12.44 1.43
N ARG A 86 5.03 -11.84 1.73
CA ARG A 86 3.89 -11.79 0.82
C ARG A 86 3.25 -10.42 0.90
N TYR A 87 2.73 -9.94 -0.22
CA TYR A 87 1.95 -8.71 -0.24
C TYR A 87 0.77 -8.79 -1.21
N ARG A 88 -0.17 -7.86 -1.02
CA ARG A 88 -1.27 -7.61 -1.95
C ARG A 88 -1.54 -6.12 -2.01
N MET A 89 -1.83 -5.62 -3.21
CA MET A 89 -2.33 -4.28 -3.44
C MET A 89 -3.80 -4.34 -3.84
N GLU A 90 -4.63 -3.45 -3.32
CA GLU A 90 -6.03 -3.30 -3.72
C GLU A 90 -6.35 -1.84 -3.98
N VAL A 91 -7.00 -1.57 -5.10
CA VAL A 91 -7.63 -0.28 -5.38
C VAL A 91 -9.09 -0.36 -4.96
N ARG A 92 -9.53 0.56 -4.10
CA ARG A 92 -10.92 0.65 -3.64
C ARG A 92 -11.50 2.00 -4.05
N PHE A 93 -12.40 1.97 -5.03
CA PHE A 93 -13.10 3.16 -5.52
C PHE A 93 -14.08 3.69 -4.49
N LYS A 94 -14.28 5.02 -4.47
CA LYS A 94 -15.40 5.60 -3.74
C LYS A 94 -16.70 5.16 -4.40
N VAL A 95 -17.78 5.08 -3.62
CA VAL A 95 -19.08 4.60 -4.13
C VAL A 95 -19.53 5.42 -5.35
N THR A 96 -19.32 6.73 -5.34
CA THR A 96 -19.65 7.61 -6.48
C THR A 96 -18.93 7.22 -7.76
N GLU A 97 -17.62 6.99 -7.68
CA GLU A 97 -16.80 6.56 -8.83
C GLU A 97 -17.19 5.17 -9.33
N ALA A 98 -17.43 4.24 -8.39
CA ALA A 98 -17.82 2.88 -8.73
C ALA A 98 -19.17 2.85 -9.46
N VAL A 99 -20.14 3.66 -9.04
CA VAL A 99 -21.45 3.78 -9.67
C VAL A 99 -21.33 4.38 -11.08
N GLU A 100 -20.52 5.43 -11.25
CA GLU A 100 -20.25 6.03 -12.57
C GLU A 100 -19.58 5.03 -13.53
N MET A 101 -18.60 4.24 -13.05
CA MET A 101 -17.94 3.19 -13.83
C MET A 101 -18.91 2.09 -14.30
N LEU A 102 -19.99 1.84 -13.55
CA LEU A 102 -21.04 0.90 -13.92
C LEU A 102 -22.09 1.50 -14.88
N GLY A 103 -21.90 2.75 -15.33
CA GLY A 103 -22.84 3.45 -16.21
C GLY A 103 -24.13 3.88 -15.49
N MET A 104 -24.12 3.87 -14.16
CA MET A 104 -25.25 4.26 -13.34
C MET A 104 -25.11 5.71 -12.89
N LYS A 105 -26.23 6.39 -12.64
CA LYS A 105 -26.23 7.73 -12.03
C LYS A 105 -26.41 7.59 -10.53
N PHE A 106 -25.67 8.39 -9.77
CA PHE A 106 -25.94 8.51 -8.34
C PHE A 106 -27.31 9.17 -8.15
N PRO A 107 -28.19 8.65 -7.27
CA PRO A 107 -29.40 9.36 -6.90
C PRO A 107 -29.03 10.69 -6.23
N GLU A 108 -29.72 11.77 -6.60
CA GLU A 108 -29.62 13.07 -5.91
C GLU A 108 -30.10 13.01 -4.46
#